data_AF-A0A955B6C9-F1
#
_entry.id   AF-A0A955B6C9-F1
#
_cell.length_a   1.000
_cell.length_b   1.000
_cell.length_c   1.000
_cell.angle_alpha   90.00
_cell.angle_beta   90.00
_cell.angle_gamma   90.00
#
_symmetry.space_group_name_H-M   'P 1'
#
loop_
_entity.id
_entity.type
_entity.pdbx_description
1 polymer ?
#
loop_
_entity_poly.entity_id
_entity_poly.type
_entity_poly.pdbx_seq_one_letter_code
_entity_poly.pdbx_strand_id
1 'polypeptide(L)'
;MLPKKDGSSFVVSLRHRTNLIGSAEGCRVRLRSKWIAPLHAVITRDPTGLQVRKLDPEARLDLNGQPTDVSYLRDGDQIRVGPIAMEISTNVKPVDSKSLLEEFAQHIKTQLSITPTDYEIAFEPHERAQQNGRDDLEKQSEAVHRWKQLSDQLEQQERLLSKVERQLKDQEESSNPEVHRQVQQMSELHERIRNEISVLRLWLRPTAAAEQLDSEPEPTAVPDQPQRPRQKVILRDHCPLGDDRVAVNGFTCRNCSHAVFRPRELRWFELPAFFFYRGVECEKCDERSIHPASKIKPLDP
;
A
#
# COMPACT_ATOMS: atom_id res chain seq x y z
N MET A 1 0.42 -23.38 -7.63
CA MET A 1 1.30 -24.56 -7.40
C MET A 1 0.89 -25.21 -6.09
N LEU A 2 0.65 -26.52 -6.08
CA LEU A 2 0.31 -27.26 -4.86
C LEU A 2 1.58 -27.81 -4.21
N PRO A 3 1.70 -27.79 -2.87
CA PRO A 3 2.83 -28.42 -2.19
C PRO A 3 2.77 -29.95 -2.35
N LYS A 4 3.91 -30.56 -2.68
CA LYS A 4 4.08 -32.02 -2.62
C LYS A 4 4.12 -32.46 -1.14
N LYS A 5 3.78 -33.71 -0.85
CA LYS A 5 3.68 -34.28 0.51
C LYS A 5 5.02 -34.38 1.26
N ASP A 6 6.11 -33.91 0.67
CA ASP A 6 7.48 -34.27 1.05
C ASP A 6 8.08 -33.34 2.13
N GLY A 7 7.26 -32.60 2.87
CA GLY A 7 7.75 -31.53 3.74
C GLY A 7 8.39 -30.37 2.97
N SER A 8 8.08 -30.25 1.67
CA SER A 8 8.64 -29.21 0.81
C SER A 8 8.24 -27.83 1.33
N SER A 9 9.23 -27.02 1.71
CA SER A 9 9.00 -25.61 1.97
C SER A 9 8.67 -24.90 0.68
N PHE A 10 7.67 -24.02 0.69
CA PHE A 10 7.38 -23.16 -0.46
C PHE A 10 7.81 -21.73 -0.17
N VAL A 11 8.37 -21.08 -1.20
CA VAL A 11 8.80 -19.69 -1.12
C VAL A 11 7.84 -18.82 -1.91
N VAL A 12 7.28 -17.78 -1.29
CA VAL A 12 6.44 -16.78 -2.00
C VAL A 12 7.13 -15.43 -1.97
N SER A 13 7.21 -14.78 -3.13
CA SER A 13 7.81 -13.44 -3.25
C SER A 13 6.78 -12.34 -3.02
N LEU A 14 7.07 -11.40 -2.10
CA LEU A 14 6.18 -10.30 -1.70
C LEU A 14 6.40 -9.01 -2.54
N ARG A 15 6.48 -9.12 -3.87
CA ARG A 15 6.84 -7.99 -4.76
C ARG A 15 5.83 -6.84 -4.84
N HIS A 16 4.58 -7.07 -4.43
CA HIS A 16 3.53 -6.04 -4.54
C HIS A 16 3.50 -5.25 -3.23
N ARG A 17 3.11 -3.97 -3.31
CA ARG A 17 2.89 -3.15 -2.12
C ARG A 17 1.89 -3.76 -1.15
N THR A 18 0.94 -4.54 -1.66
CA THR A 18 -0.10 -5.20 -0.88
C THR A 18 -0.17 -6.67 -1.27
N ASN A 19 -0.05 -7.58 -0.30
CA ASN A 19 -0.10 -9.02 -0.51
C ASN A 19 -1.17 -9.62 0.39
N LEU A 20 -2.27 -10.07 -0.21
CA LEU A 20 -3.37 -10.71 0.52
C LEU A 20 -3.06 -12.17 0.84
N ILE A 21 -3.37 -12.57 2.07
CA ILE A 21 -3.26 -13.92 2.61
C ILE A 21 -4.68 -14.39 2.96
N GLY A 22 -5.07 -15.55 2.44
CA GLY A 22 -6.42 -16.09 2.67
C GLY A 22 -6.72 -17.33 1.84
N SER A 23 -7.94 -17.85 1.96
CA SER A 23 -8.39 -19.02 1.21
C SER A 23 -9.05 -18.67 -0.14
N ALA A 24 -9.47 -17.41 -0.31
CA ALA A 24 -10.15 -16.92 -1.51
C ALA A 24 -9.29 -17.04 -2.76
N GLU A 25 -9.97 -17.12 -3.90
CA GLU A 25 -9.35 -16.86 -5.18
C GLU A 25 -8.97 -15.38 -5.29
N GLY A 26 -7.79 -15.09 -5.84
CA GLY A 26 -7.22 -13.73 -5.86
C GLY A 26 -6.25 -13.41 -4.71
N CYS A 27 -6.22 -14.19 -3.62
CA CYS A 27 -5.17 -14.06 -2.61
C CYS A 27 -3.81 -14.46 -3.20
N ARG A 28 -2.78 -13.63 -2.98
CA ARG A 28 -1.43 -13.93 -3.47
C ARG A 28 -0.83 -15.12 -2.72
N VAL A 29 -1.01 -15.14 -1.41
CA VAL A 29 -0.66 -16.30 -0.57
C VAL A 29 -1.96 -17.04 -0.29
N ARG A 30 -2.32 -17.94 -1.21
CA ARG A 30 -3.54 -18.74 -1.10
C ARG A 30 -3.30 -19.97 -0.22
N LEU A 31 -3.97 -20.02 0.92
CA LEU A 31 -3.82 -21.10 1.90
C LEU A 31 -5.10 -21.96 1.91
N ARG A 32 -4.95 -23.27 1.72
CA ARG A 32 -6.08 -24.22 1.69
C ARG A 32 -6.30 -24.81 3.07
N SER A 33 -7.15 -24.18 3.86
CA SER A 33 -7.61 -24.70 5.15
C SER A 33 -8.99 -24.14 5.46
N LYS A 34 -9.85 -24.96 6.06
CA LYS A 34 -11.18 -24.53 6.53
C LYS A 34 -11.12 -23.51 7.68
N TRP A 35 -9.97 -23.41 8.34
CA TRP A 35 -9.71 -22.49 9.46
C TRP A 35 -9.10 -21.15 9.01
N ILE A 36 -9.05 -20.91 7.69
CA ILE A 36 -8.49 -19.69 7.12
C ILE A 36 -9.60 -18.96 6.37
N ALA A 37 -9.94 -17.77 6.87
CA ALA A 37 -10.88 -16.87 6.23
C ALA A 37 -10.55 -16.59 4.75
N PRO A 38 -11.55 -16.28 3.91
CA PRO A 38 -11.34 -15.89 2.52
C PRO A 38 -10.30 -14.77 2.37
N LEU A 39 -10.39 -13.74 3.22
CA LEU A 39 -9.42 -12.64 3.36
C LEU A 39 -8.96 -12.59 4.82
N HIS A 40 -7.89 -13.31 5.15
CA HIS A 40 -7.48 -13.51 6.55
C HIS A 40 -6.58 -12.38 7.05
N ALA A 41 -5.54 -12.06 6.28
CA ALA A 41 -4.59 -11.02 6.62
C ALA A 41 -4.04 -10.37 5.34
N VAL A 42 -3.45 -9.19 5.51
CA VAL A 42 -2.74 -8.48 4.45
C VAL A 42 -1.34 -8.14 4.94
N ILE A 43 -0.34 -8.36 4.09
CA ILE A 43 1.01 -7.82 4.29
C ILE A 43 1.16 -6.61 3.36
N THR A 44 1.35 -5.44 3.94
CA THR A 44 1.67 -4.20 3.23
C THR A 44 3.15 -3.90 3.33
N ARG A 45 3.70 -3.36 2.25
CA ARG A 45 5.06 -2.84 2.17
C ARG A 45 4.99 -1.34 1.97
N ASP A 46 5.54 -0.61 2.92
CA ASP A 46 5.64 0.85 2.93
C ASP A 46 7.11 1.26 3.21
N PRO A 47 7.43 2.56 3.22
CA PRO A 47 8.77 3.02 3.55
C PRO A 47 9.20 2.73 4.99
N THR A 48 8.28 2.47 5.92
CA THR A 48 8.59 2.16 7.33
C THR A 48 8.85 0.67 7.54
N GLY A 49 8.41 -0.20 6.63
CA GLY A 49 8.80 -1.61 6.60
C GLY A 49 7.76 -2.53 5.97
N LEU A 50 7.74 -3.77 6.46
CA LEU A 50 6.67 -4.71 6.20
C LEU A 50 5.72 -4.70 7.39
N GLN A 51 4.44 -4.52 7.14
CA GLN A 51 3.39 -4.56 8.16
C GLN A 51 2.42 -5.69 7.82
N VAL A 52 2.06 -6.50 8.82
CA VAL A 52 0.95 -7.45 8.73
C VAL A 52 -0.26 -6.88 9.45
N ARG A 53 -1.44 -7.01 8.84
CA ARG A 53 -2.71 -6.64 9.42
C ARG A 53 -3.75 -7.75 9.24
N LYS A 54 -4.44 -8.09 10.32
CA LYS A 54 -5.60 -8.97 10.34
C LYS A 54 -6.78 -8.29 9.65
N LEU A 55 -7.46 -9.00 8.74
CA LEU A 55 -8.59 -8.46 8.00
C LEU A 55 -9.95 -8.99 8.49
N ASP A 56 -9.96 -10.22 8.98
CA ASP A 56 -11.14 -10.86 9.53
C ASP A 56 -11.07 -10.82 11.07
N PRO A 57 -12.05 -10.22 11.76
CA PRO A 57 -12.03 -10.07 13.22
C PRO A 57 -12.08 -11.40 13.96
N GLU A 58 -12.72 -12.43 13.39
CA GLU A 58 -12.86 -13.77 14.00
C GLU A 58 -11.65 -14.67 13.71
N ALA A 59 -10.84 -14.28 12.73
CA ALA A 59 -9.64 -15.02 12.37
C ALA A 59 -8.54 -14.90 13.44
N ARG A 60 -7.70 -15.95 13.55
CA ARG A 60 -6.54 -15.96 14.43
C ARG A 60 -5.24 -15.72 13.66
N LEU A 61 -4.60 -14.60 13.98
CA LEU A 61 -3.28 -14.21 13.51
C LEU A 61 -2.33 -14.11 14.71
N ASP A 62 -1.30 -14.95 14.74
CA ASP A 62 -0.25 -14.85 15.76
C ASP A 62 1.08 -14.44 15.10
N LEU A 63 1.84 -13.56 15.75
CA LEU A 63 3.22 -13.22 15.41
C LEU A 63 4.14 -13.70 16.53
N ASN A 64 5.08 -14.59 16.22
CA ASN A 64 6.00 -15.20 17.18
C ASN A 64 5.29 -15.84 18.39
N GLY A 65 4.09 -16.38 18.15
CA GLY A 65 3.25 -17.03 19.18
C GLY A 65 2.34 -16.09 19.98
N GLN A 66 2.41 -14.78 19.74
CA GLN A 66 1.54 -13.79 20.37
C GLN A 66 0.41 -13.37 19.42
N PRO A 67 -0.85 -13.32 19.87
CA PRO A 67 -1.95 -12.83 19.03
C PRO A 67 -1.72 -11.36 18.65
N THR A 68 -2.00 -11.01 17.39
CA THR A 68 -1.81 -9.64 16.90
C THR A 68 -2.83 -9.26 15.85
N ASP A 69 -3.28 -8.01 15.88
CA ASP A 69 -4.13 -7.43 14.84
C ASP A 69 -3.33 -6.66 13.80
N VAL A 70 -2.33 -5.89 14.25
CA VAL A 70 -1.42 -5.11 13.41
C VAL A 70 -0.03 -5.16 14.01
N SER A 71 0.98 -5.50 13.20
CA SER A 71 2.37 -5.47 13.64
C SER A 71 3.34 -5.31 12.47
N TYR A 72 4.52 -4.76 12.75
CA TYR A 72 5.63 -4.75 11.80
C TYR A 72 6.36 -6.10 11.82
N LEU A 73 6.74 -6.58 10.64
CA LEU A 73 7.47 -7.82 10.43
C LEU A 73 8.97 -7.54 10.31
N ARG A 74 9.77 -8.39 10.96
CA ARG A 74 11.23 -8.44 10.90
C ARG A 74 11.67 -9.70 10.15
N ASP A 75 12.93 -9.69 9.71
CA ASP A 75 13.57 -10.89 9.19
C ASP A 75 13.63 -11.98 10.27
N GLY A 76 13.24 -13.20 9.91
CA GLY A 76 13.16 -14.35 10.82
C GLY A 76 11.85 -14.47 11.61
N ASP A 77 10.95 -13.48 11.53
CA ASP A 77 9.67 -13.55 12.26
C ASP A 77 8.81 -14.74 11.78
N GLN A 78 8.09 -15.36 12.71
CA GLN A 78 7.13 -16.41 12.41
C GLN A 78 5.70 -15.89 12.53
N ILE A 79 5.00 -15.79 11.41
CA ILE A 79 3.56 -15.53 11.40
C ILE A 79 2.79 -16.85 11.38
N ARG A 80 1.72 -16.94 12.15
CA ARG A 80 0.79 -18.07 12.16
C ARG A 80 -0.59 -17.59 11.74
N VAL A 81 -1.10 -18.20 10.67
CA VAL A 81 -2.39 -17.91 10.05
C VAL A 81 -3.25 -19.16 10.19
N GLY A 82 -4.12 -19.18 11.20
CA GLY A 82 -4.81 -20.40 11.61
C GLY A 82 -3.81 -21.54 11.92
N PRO A 83 -3.92 -22.73 11.29
CA PRO A 83 -3.03 -23.86 11.57
C PRO A 83 -1.68 -23.81 10.82
N ILE A 84 -1.43 -22.79 10.00
CA ILE A 84 -0.25 -22.72 9.13
C ILE A 84 0.74 -21.69 9.70
N ALA A 85 2.00 -22.10 9.87
CA ALA A 85 3.09 -21.23 10.28
C ALA A 85 3.99 -20.88 9.09
N MET A 86 4.42 -19.62 9.00
CA MET A 86 5.26 -19.10 7.93
C MET A 86 6.38 -18.27 8.54
N GLU A 87 7.59 -18.41 8.00
CA GLU A 87 8.75 -17.63 8.38
C GLU A 87 8.95 -16.49 7.37
N ILE A 88 9.15 -15.28 7.87
CA ILE A 88 9.42 -14.09 7.08
C ILE A 88 10.92 -14.01 6.83
N SER A 89 11.29 -13.78 5.58
CA SER A 89 12.65 -13.46 5.17
C SER A 89 12.63 -12.15 4.37
N THR A 90 13.25 -11.11 4.92
CA THR A 90 13.24 -9.76 4.34
C THR A 90 14.56 -9.06 4.56
N ASN A 91 15.00 -8.28 3.58
CA ASN A 91 16.13 -7.36 3.73
C ASN A 91 15.69 -5.94 4.12
N VAL A 92 14.37 -5.71 4.28
CA VAL A 92 13.83 -4.43 4.71
C VAL A 92 14.01 -4.32 6.22
N LYS A 93 14.90 -3.41 6.66
CA LYS A 93 15.01 -3.05 8.07
C LYS A 93 13.73 -2.31 8.47
N PRO A 94 12.94 -2.80 9.44
CA PRO A 94 11.83 -2.01 9.94
C PRO A 94 12.40 -0.76 10.54
N VAL A 95 11.83 0.37 10.15
CA VAL A 95 12.18 1.63 10.74
C VAL A 95 11.56 1.65 12.13
N ASP A 96 12.40 1.74 13.16
CA ASP A 96 11.91 1.86 14.52
C ASP A 96 11.13 3.17 14.62
N SER A 97 9.81 3.08 14.78
CA SER A 97 8.94 4.25 14.85
C SER A 97 9.32 5.16 16.01
N LYS A 98 9.92 4.62 17.09
CA LYS A 98 10.47 5.44 18.17
C LYS A 98 11.69 6.23 17.71
N SER A 99 12.60 5.58 16.98
CA SER A 99 13.76 6.25 16.40
C SER A 99 13.36 7.35 15.42
N LEU A 100 12.34 7.12 14.57
CA LEU A 100 11.82 8.16 13.68
C LEU A 100 11.22 9.32 14.46
N LEU A 101 10.41 9.05 15.48
CA LEU A 101 9.82 10.09 16.31
C LEU A 101 10.90 10.88 17.07
N GLU A 102 11.94 10.23 17.55
CA GLU A 102 13.09 10.87 18.19
C GLU A 102 13.89 11.72 17.20
N GLU A 103 14.17 11.21 15.99
CA GLU A 103 14.84 11.97 14.93
C GLU A 103 14.00 13.18 14.49
N PHE A 104 12.69 13.01 14.31
CA PHE A 104 11.78 14.12 13.99
C PHE A 104 11.73 15.14 15.14
N ALA A 105 11.63 14.70 16.39
CA ALA A 105 11.64 15.60 17.54
C ALA A 105 12.96 16.38 17.63
N GLN A 106 14.09 15.73 17.36
CA GLN A 106 15.40 16.35 17.32
C GLN A 106 15.52 17.37 16.18
N HIS A 107 14.97 17.05 15.00
CA HIS A 107 14.97 17.96 13.86
C HIS A 107 14.09 19.19 14.10
N ILE A 108 12.89 19.00 14.65
CA ILE A 108 11.97 20.08 15.05
C ILE A 108 12.65 20.98 16.10
N LYS A 109 13.30 20.39 17.11
CA LYS A 109 14.03 21.12 18.15
C LYS A 109 15.19 21.96 17.57
N THR A 110 15.86 21.45 16.54
CA THR A 110 16.98 22.13 15.88
C THR A 110 16.50 23.25 14.95
N GLN A 111 15.40 23.05 14.22
CA GLN A 111 14.87 24.07 13.31
C GLN A 111 14.18 25.22 14.04
N LEU A 112 13.47 24.95 15.13
CA LEU A 112 12.63 25.97 15.75
C LEU A 112 13.36 26.86 16.77
N SER A 113 14.57 26.53 17.22
CA SER A 113 15.35 27.32 18.19
C SER A 113 14.52 27.87 19.38
N ILE A 114 13.48 27.14 19.81
CA ILE A 114 12.60 27.58 20.89
C ILE A 114 13.37 27.37 22.18
N THR A 115 13.84 28.46 22.79
CA THR A 115 14.45 28.41 24.10
C THR A 115 13.38 28.11 25.15
N PRO A 116 13.68 27.31 26.19
CA PRO A 116 12.74 27.00 27.26
C PRO A 116 12.24 28.21 28.09
N THR A 117 12.68 29.41 27.77
CA THR A 117 12.36 30.65 28.48
C THR A 117 11.16 31.41 27.89
N ASP A 118 10.56 30.95 26.78
CA ASP A 118 9.37 31.59 26.18
C ASP A 118 8.04 30.98 26.67
N TYR A 119 8.07 30.03 27.60
CA TYR A 119 6.88 29.34 28.12
C TYR A 119 6.02 30.19 29.08
N GLU A 120 6.40 31.43 29.40
CA GLU A 120 5.58 32.33 30.24
C GLU A 120 4.63 33.26 29.45
N ILE A 121 4.68 33.27 28.10
CA ILE A 121 3.74 34.06 27.27
C ILE A 121 2.63 33.18 26.63
N ALA A 122 2.69 31.86 26.79
CA ALA A 122 1.85 30.92 26.02
C ALA A 122 0.52 30.49 26.68
N PHE A 123 -0.13 31.34 27.49
CA PHE A 123 -1.46 31.05 28.04
C PHE A 123 -2.65 31.70 27.28
N GLU A 124 -2.40 32.51 26.25
CA GLU A 124 -3.46 33.02 25.34
C GLU A 124 -3.71 32.24 24.01
N PRO A 125 -2.94 31.22 23.55
CA PRO A 125 -3.26 30.52 22.29
C PRO A 125 -4.25 29.35 22.45
N HIS A 126 -4.61 28.94 23.67
CA HIS A 126 -5.47 27.77 23.88
C HIS A 126 -6.93 28.00 23.44
N GLU A 127 -7.45 29.23 23.57
CA GLU A 127 -8.80 29.56 23.09
C GLU A 127 -8.85 29.59 21.56
N ARG A 128 -7.83 30.14 20.89
CA ARG A 128 -7.76 30.14 19.41
C ARG A 128 -7.64 28.74 18.83
N ALA A 129 -6.90 27.84 19.50
CA ALA A 129 -6.82 26.44 19.10
C ALA A 129 -8.16 25.71 19.28
N GLN A 130 -8.92 25.99 20.34
CA GLN A 130 -10.26 25.46 20.54
C GLN A 130 -11.28 26.03 19.54
N GLN A 131 -11.17 27.32 19.19
CA GLN A 131 -12.02 27.96 18.19
C GLN A 131 -11.77 27.34 16.81
N ASN A 132 -10.51 27.18 16.40
CA ASN A 132 -10.15 26.56 15.13
C ASN A 132 -10.63 25.09 15.05
N GLY A 133 -10.55 24.35 16.16
CA GLY A 133 -11.08 22.97 16.23
C GLY A 133 -12.59 22.90 16.05
N ARG A 134 -13.35 23.89 16.54
CA ARG A 134 -14.80 24.00 16.31
C ARG A 134 -15.13 24.34 14.86
N ASP A 135 -14.42 25.30 14.27
CA ASP A 135 -14.62 25.70 12.87
C ASP A 135 -14.31 24.53 11.91
N ASP A 136 -13.29 23.72 12.22
CA ASP A 136 -12.95 22.54 11.40
C ASP A 136 -13.97 21.42 11.56
N LEU A 137 -14.52 21.22 12.76
CA LEU A 137 -15.60 20.26 12.99
C LEU A 137 -16.90 20.69 12.28
N GLU A 138 -17.20 21.99 12.29
CA GLU A 138 -18.33 22.56 11.56
C GLU A 138 -18.19 22.34 10.05
N LYS A 139 -17.03 22.65 9.47
CA LYS A 139 -16.73 22.35 8.05
C LYS A 139 -16.85 20.87 7.72
N GLN A 140 -16.40 19.98 8.62
CA GLN A 140 -16.58 18.54 8.44
C GLN A 140 -18.06 18.15 8.46
N SER A 141 -18.85 18.72 9.37
CA SER A 141 -20.30 18.47 9.43
C SER A 141 -21.02 18.96 8.17
N GLU A 142 -20.66 20.13 7.64
CA GLU A 142 -21.18 20.67 6.38
C GLU A 142 -20.83 19.76 5.20
N ALA A 143 -19.59 19.25 5.15
CA ALA A 143 -19.16 18.30 4.13
C ALA A 143 -20.01 17.02 4.17
N VAL A 144 -20.24 16.45 5.36
CA VAL A 144 -21.10 15.27 5.54
C VAL A 144 -22.54 15.55 5.09
N HIS A 145 -23.11 16.70 5.44
CA HIS A 145 -24.44 17.10 5.00
C HIS A 145 -24.53 17.27 3.48
N ARG A 146 -23.53 17.92 2.86
CA ARG A 146 -23.45 18.09 1.40
C ARG A 146 -23.36 16.74 0.69
N TRP A 147 -22.58 15.81 1.23
CA TRP A 147 -22.49 14.45 0.70
C TRP A 147 -23.79 13.68 0.80
N LYS A 148 -24.51 13.82 1.92
CA LYS A 148 -25.84 13.21 2.08
C LYS A 148 -26.82 13.74 1.03
N GLN A 149 -26.84 15.05 0.80
CA GLN A 149 -27.68 15.67 -0.24
C GLN A 149 -27.34 15.15 -1.65
N LEU A 150 -26.05 15.02 -1.99
CA LEU A 150 -25.63 14.46 -3.28
C LEU A 150 -26.04 12.99 -3.43
N SER A 151 -25.93 12.21 -2.35
CA SER A 151 -26.38 10.81 -2.33
C SER A 151 -27.88 10.71 -2.58
N ASP A 152 -28.69 11.54 -1.91
CA ASP A 152 -30.14 11.57 -2.09
C ASP A 152 -30.52 12.00 -3.52
N GLN A 153 -29.78 12.95 -4.11
CA GLN A 153 -29.97 13.36 -5.51
C GLN A 153 -29.65 12.23 -6.50
N LEU A 154 -28.58 11.47 -6.28
CA LEU A 154 -28.24 10.32 -7.11
C LEU A 154 -29.33 9.23 -7.02
N GLU A 155 -29.84 8.95 -5.82
CA GLU A 155 -30.92 7.99 -5.65
C GLU A 155 -32.21 8.43 -6.36
N GLN A 156 -32.53 9.73 -6.34
CA GLN A 156 -33.64 10.28 -7.12
C GLN A 156 -33.43 10.13 -8.62
N GLN A 157 -32.21 10.38 -9.12
CA GLN A 157 -31.88 10.18 -10.54
C GLN A 157 -32.01 8.71 -10.95
N GLU A 158 -31.53 7.76 -10.13
CA GLU A 158 -31.68 6.32 -10.39
C GLU A 158 -33.15 5.89 -10.43
N ARG A 159 -33.99 6.44 -9.54
CA ARG A 159 -35.45 6.19 -9.55
C ARG A 159 -36.12 6.72 -10.81
N LEU A 160 -35.69 7.88 -11.32
CA LEU A 160 -36.21 8.44 -12.57
C LEU A 160 -35.78 7.61 -13.77
N LEU A 161 -34.50 7.23 -13.85
CA LEU A 161 -33.97 6.37 -14.91
C LEU A 161 -34.68 5.02 -14.94
N SER A 162 -34.92 4.41 -13.77
CA SER A 162 -35.69 3.16 -13.66
C SER A 162 -37.13 3.29 -14.19
N LYS A 163 -37.76 4.47 -14.07
CA LYS A 163 -39.11 4.72 -14.63
C LYS A 163 -39.05 4.85 -16.14
N VAL A 164 -38.05 5.57 -16.66
CA VAL A 164 -37.83 5.73 -18.11
C VAL A 164 -37.52 4.38 -18.75
N GLU A 165 -36.69 3.55 -18.13
CA GLU A 165 -36.39 2.19 -18.62
C GLU A 165 -37.66 1.32 -18.71
N ARG A 166 -38.55 1.38 -17.72
CA ARG A 166 -39.84 0.67 -17.79
C ARG A 166 -40.72 1.20 -18.93
N GLN A 167 -40.83 2.51 -19.08
CA GLN A 167 -41.61 3.12 -20.17
C GLN A 167 -41.05 2.76 -21.55
N LEU A 168 -39.72 2.74 -21.70
CA LEU A 168 -39.08 2.34 -22.94
C LEU A 168 -39.32 0.86 -23.24
N LYS A 169 -39.27 -0.01 -22.23
CA LYS A 169 -39.58 -1.43 -22.40
C LYS A 169 -41.04 -1.65 -22.82
N ASP A 170 -41.98 -0.95 -22.19
CA ASP A 170 -43.39 -0.98 -22.58
C ASP A 170 -43.60 -0.44 -24.01
N GLN A 171 -42.78 0.54 -24.45
CA GLN A 171 -42.77 1.03 -25.83
C GLN A 171 -42.09 0.08 -26.83
N GLU A 172 -41.04 -0.63 -26.44
CA GLU A 172 -40.38 -1.64 -27.28
C GLU A 172 -41.33 -2.78 -27.62
N GLU A 173 -42.16 -3.21 -26.66
CA GLU A 173 -43.24 -4.17 -26.91
C GLU A 173 -44.26 -3.66 -27.94
N SER A 174 -44.35 -2.33 -28.14
CA SER A 174 -45.20 -1.69 -29.15
C SER A 174 -44.55 -1.47 -30.54
N SER A 175 -43.35 -2.03 -30.78
CA SER A 175 -42.68 -2.15 -32.09
C SER A 175 -42.31 -0.82 -32.79
N ASN A 176 -41.21 -0.20 -32.35
CA ASN A 176 -40.45 0.77 -33.17
C ASN A 176 -38.93 0.48 -33.08
N PRO A 177 -38.24 0.09 -34.17
CA PRO A 177 -36.81 -0.25 -34.16
C PRO A 177 -35.88 0.92 -33.76
N GLU A 178 -36.36 2.17 -33.84
CA GLU A 178 -35.59 3.34 -33.42
C GLU A 178 -35.50 3.45 -31.89
N VAL A 179 -36.51 2.97 -31.16
CA VAL A 179 -36.52 2.93 -29.69
C VAL A 179 -35.44 1.97 -29.19
N HIS A 180 -35.23 0.84 -29.88
CA HIS A 180 -34.22 -0.15 -29.51
C HIS A 180 -32.80 0.41 -29.56
N ARG A 181 -32.50 1.28 -30.55
CA ARG A 181 -31.20 1.97 -30.63
C ARG A 181 -31.00 2.96 -29.49
N GLN A 182 -32.05 3.69 -29.10
CA GLN A 182 -31.98 4.62 -27.98
C GLN A 182 -31.80 3.90 -26.64
N VAL A 183 -32.49 2.76 -26.43
CA VAL A 183 -32.32 1.91 -25.24
C VAL A 183 -30.89 1.38 -25.16
N GLN A 184 -30.32 0.92 -26.27
CA GLN A 184 -28.94 0.43 -26.31
C GLN A 184 -27.93 1.53 -25.94
N GLN A 185 -28.06 2.72 -26.52
CA GLN A 185 -27.21 3.88 -26.18
C GLN A 185 -27.34 4.30 -24.71
N MET A 186 -28.57 4.26 -24.17
CA MET A 186 -28.82 4.60 -22.76
C MET A 186 -28.18 3.58 -21.81
N SER A 187 -28.22 2.29 -22.14
CA SER A 187 -27.62 1.22 -21.35
C SER A 187 -26.09 1.32 -21.27
N GLU A 188 -25.43 1.70 -22.37
CA GLU A 188 -23.98 1.93 -22.42
C GLU A 188 -23.57 3.14 -21.55
N LEU A 189 -24.36 4.22 -21.57
CA LEU A 189 -24.14 5.37 -20.70
C LEU A 189 -24.28 4.97 -19.22
N HIS A 190 -25.30 4.16 -18.91
CA HIS A 190 -25.58 3.70 -17.54
C HIS A 190 -24.44 2.86 -16.97
N GLU A 191 -23.87 1.97 -17.77
CA GLU A 191 -22.74 1.15 -17.37
C GLU A 191 -21.48 1.98 -17.11
N ARG A 192 -21.26 3.04 -17.92
CA ARG A 192 -20.17 3.99 -17.71
C ARG A 192 -20.29 4.73 -16.38
N ILE A 193 -21.47 5.27 -16.07
CA ILE A 193 -21.72 5.98 -14.80
C ILE A 193 -21.56 5.03 -13.62
N ARG A 194 -22.07 3.80 -13.70
CA ARG A 194 -21.93 2.79 -12.63
C ARG A 194 -20.46 2.45 -12.35
N ASN A 195 -19.63 2.36 -13.37
CA ASN A 195 -18.20 2.11 -13.24
C ASN A 195 -17.50 3.30 -12.56
N GLU A 196 -17.85 4.54 -12.91
CA GLU A 196 -17.31 5.74 -12.25
C GLU A 196 -17.69 5.81 -10.76
N ILE A 197 -18.96 5.54 -10.42
CA ILE A 197 -19.42 5.48 -9.02
C ILE A 197 -18.70 4.38 -8.23
N SER A 198 -18.45 3.23 -8.85
CA SER A 198 -17.77 2.09 -8.20
C SER A 198 -16.33 2.44 -7.83
N VAL A 199 -15.63 3.18 -8.70
CA VAL A 199 -14.29 3.71 -8.40
C VAL A 199 -14.37 4.68 -7.21
N LEU A 200 -15.30 5.64 -7.24
CA LEU A 200 -15.46 6.61 -6.14
C LEU A 200 -15.75 5.93 -4.79
N ARG A 201 -16.59 4.88 -4.75
CA ARG A 201 -16.86 4.11 -3.51
C ARG A 201 -15.63 3.39 -2.96
N LEU A 202 -14.70 2.96 -3.81
CA LEU A 202 -13.43 2.34 -3.39
C LEU A 202 -12.51 3.34 -2.70
N TRP A 203 -12.50 4.60 -3.15
CA TRP A 203 -11.73 5.68 -2.53
C TRP A 203 -12.36 6.19 -1.21
N LEU A 204 -13.66 5.99 -1.02
CA LEU A 204 -14.43 6.52 0.09
C LEU A 204 -14.66 5.53 1.25
N ARG A 205 -14.06 4.33 1.23
CA ARG A 205 -14.15 3.42 2.39
C ARG A 205 -13.51 4.09 3.61
N PRO A 206 -14.29 4.41 4.67
CA PRO A 206 -13.73 4.96 5.88
C PRO A 206 -12.75 3.93 6.46
N THR A 207 -11.60 4.41 6.93
CA THR A 207 -10.74 3.63 7.83
C THR A 207 -11.48 3.46 9.16
N ALA A 208 -12.42 2.52 9.22
CA ALA A 208 -13.28 2.23 10.37
C ALA A 208 -12.52 1.52 11.51
N ALA A 209 -11.33 2.02 11.88
CA ALA A 209 -10.46 1.40 12.86
C ALA A 209 -10.32 2.21 14.17
N ALA A 210 -11.29 3.07 14.52
CA ALA A 210 -11.14 4.01 15.63
C ALA A 210 -12.15 3.89 16.79
N GLU A 211 -13.08 2.92 16.82
CA GLU A 211 -14.24 3.04 17.73
C GLU A 211 -14.64 1.78 18.53
N GLN A 212 -13.72 0.88 18.85
CA GLN A 212 -14.02 -0.22 19.78
C GLN A 212 -12.79 -0.67 20.58
N LEU A 213 -12.59 -0.02 21.73
CA LEU A 213 -11.76 -0.48 22.84
C LEU A 213 -12.66 -0.52 24.08
N ASP A 214 -12.69 -1.68 24.75
CA ASP A 214 -13.12 -1.97 26.13
C ASP A 214 -14.09 -3.16 26.23
N SER A 215 -13.53 -4.37 26.18
CA SER A 215 -13.99 -5.55 26.93
C SER A 215 -13.03 -6.72 26.71
N GLU A 216 -12.05 -6.91 27.60
CA GLU A 216 -11.23 -8.12 27.64
C GLU A 216 -11.96 -9.25 28.38
N PRO A 217 -12.09 -10.46 27.80
CA PRO A 217 -12.48 -11.65 28.54
C PRO A 217 -11.25 -12.43 29.05
N GLU A 218 -11.33 -12.92 30.29
CA GLU A 218 -10.30 -13.71 30.96
C GLU A 218 -9.99 -15.05 30.24
N PRO A 219 -8.71 -15.51 30.25
CA PRO A 219 -8.30 -16.71 29.56
C PRO A 219 -8.60 -17.98 30.35
N THR A 220 -9.39 -18.87 29.76
CA THR A 220 -9.54 -20.26 30.22
C THR A 220 -8.46 -21.15 29.60
N ALA A 221 -7.82 -21.96 30.46
CA ALA A 221 -6.73 -22.85 30.09
C ALA A 221 -7.19 -24.01 29.18
N VAL A 222 -6.49 -24.19 28.05
CA VAL A 222 -6.74 -25.26 27.07
C VAL A 222 -5.72 -26.39 27.28
N PRO A 223 -6.14 -27.67 27.32
CA PRO A 223 -5.24 -28.80 27.52
C PRO A 223 -4.44 -29.15 26.25
N ASP A 224 -3.24 -29.66 26.49
CA ASP A 224 -2.15 -29.90 25.54
C ASP A 224 -2.52 -30.94 24.46
N GLN A 225 -2.41 -30.56 23.18
CA GLN A 225 -2.66 -31.44 22.03
C GLN A 225 -1.37 -31.76 21.27
N PRO A 226 -1.21 -33.00 20.75
CA PRO A 226 0.01 -33.44 20.08
C PRO A 226 0.28 -32.66 18.78
N GLN A 227 1.51 -32.16 18.64
CA GLN A 227 1.95 -31.31 17.55
C GLN A 227 1.95 -32.06 16.20
N ARG A 228 1.14 -31.60 15.25
CA ARG A 228 1.14 -32.09 13.85
C ARG A 228 2.36 -31.57 13.08
N PRO A 229 2.82 -32.28 12.02
CA PRO A 229 3.96 -31.87 11.20
C PRO A 229 3.74 -30.46 10.60
N ARG A 230 4.70 -29.58 10.85
CA ARG A 230 4.66 -28.15 10.46
C ARG A 230 5.00 -28.01 8.98
N GLN A 231 4.12 -27.40 8.19
CA GLN A 231 4.48 -26.91 6.85
C GLN A 231 5.26 -25.61 7.01
N LYS A 232 6.50 -25.56 6.52
CA LYS A 232 7.32 -24.35 6.54
C LYS A 232 7.10 -23.57 5.25
N VAL A 233 6.54 -22.37 5.36
CA VAL A 233 6.42 -21.43 4.25
C VAL A 233 7.44 -20.34 4.48
N ILE A 234 8.21 -19.97 3.46
CA ILE A 234 9.16 -18.86 3.55
C ILE A 234 8.63 -17.72 2.68
N LEU A 235 8.29 -16.58 3.29
CA LEU A 235 7.92 -15.39 2.54
C LEU A 235 9.19 -14.58 2.30
N ARG A 236 9.58 -14.39 1.03
CA ARG A 236 10.76 -13.58 0.67
C ARG A 236 10.34 -12.25 0.11
N ASP A 237 10.86 -11.16 0.68
CA ASP A 237 10.89 -9.91 -0.06
C ASP A 237 12.10 -9.92 -1.01
N HIS A 238 11.84 -9.61 -2.27
CA HIS A 238 12.90 -9.33 -3.24
C HIS A 238 12.73 -7.88 -3.63
N CYS A 239 13.52 -7.00 -3.01
CA CYS A 239 13.74 -5.68 -3.56
C CYS A 239 14.51 -5.85 -4.90
N PRO A 240 13.98 -5.37 -6.04
CA PRO A 240 14.73 -5.38 -7.31
C PRO A 240 15.92 -4.39 -7.29
N LEU A 241 16.02 -3.58 -6.24
CA LEU A 241 17.17 -2.74 -5.94
C LEU A 241 17.97 -3.48 -4.88
N GLY A 242 19.00 -4.21 -5.32
CA GLY A 242 19.88 -4.99 -4.46
C GLY A 242 20.66 -4.13 -3.46
N ASP A 243 21.23 -4.82 -2.47
CA ASP A 243 22.15 -4.33 -1.44
C ASP A 243 23.08 -3.22 -1.89
N ASP A 244 23.43 -2.34 -0.95
CA ASP A 244 24.41 -1.26 -1.03
C ASP A 244 25.77 -1.69 -1.60
N ARG A 245 25.83 -1.81 -2.93
CA ARG A 245 26.91 -1.39 -3.80
C ARG A 245 26.24 -0.96 -5.09
N VAL A 246 26.05 0.36 -5.24
CA VAL A 246 26.01 0.95 -6.57
C VAL A 246 27.40 0.72 -7.17
N ALA A 247 27.63 -0.47 -7.73
CA ALA A 247 28.56 -0.60 -8.83
C ALA A 247 27.93 0.22 -9.96
N VAL A 248 28.27 1.51 -10.00
CA VAL A 248 28.13 2.29 -11.22
C VAL A 248 28.94 1.53 -12.25
N ASN A 249 28.26 0.76 -13.08
CA ASN A 249 28.90 0.06 -14.18
C ASN A 249 29.49 1.12 -15.11
N GLY A 250 30.79 1.35 -14.93
CA GLY A 250 31.77 1.66 -15.95
C GLY A 250 31.55 2.89 -16.82
N PHE A 251 31.77 4.08 -16.28
CA PHE A 251 32.30 5.18 -17.07
C PHE A 251 33.75 5.42 -16.63
N THR A 252 34.70 4.88 -17.39
CA THR A 252 36.13 5.23 -17.25
C THR A 252 36.44 6.35 -18.22
N CYS A 253 36.91 7.49 -17.73
CA CYS A 253 37.51 8.50 -18.60
C CYS A 253 38.79 7.92 -19.21
N ARG A 254 38.95 7.96 -20.54
CA ARG A 254 40.11 7.38 -21.24
C ARG A 254 41.46 7.95 -20.78
N ASN A 255 41.47 9.17 -20.27
CA ASN A 255 42.70 9.89 -19.88
C ASN A 255 42.98 9.89 -18.37
N CYS A 256 42.08 9.39 -17.52
CA CYS A 256 42.24 9.48 -16.06
C CYS A 256 41.91 8.13 -15.43
N SER A 257 42.92 7.44 -14.88
CA SER A 257 42.81 6.09 -14.29
C SER A 257 42.00 6.01 -12.98
N HIS A 258 41.34 7.09 -12.54
CA HIS A 258 40.52 7.12 -11.32
C HIS A 258 39.17 7.82 -11.57
N ALA A 259 38.10 7.23 -11.04
CA ALA A 259 36.74 7.75 -11.13
C ALA A 259 36.42 8.65 -9.94
N VAL A 260 36.31 9.96 -10.19
CA VAL A 260 35.64 10.89 -9.27
C VAL A 260 34.69 11.73 -10.12
N PHE A 261 33.40 11.53 -9.93
CA PHE A 261 32.35 12.35 -10.55
C PHE A 261 31.52 12.96 -9.43
N ARG A 262 31.29 14.27 -9.47
CA ARG A 262 30.33 14.94 -8.60
C ARG A 262 29.05 15.24 -9.39
N PRO A 263 27.86 14.91 -8.88
CA PRO A 263 26.63 15.43 -9.46
C PRO A 263 26.54 16.93 -9.16
N ARG A 264 26.45 17.76 -10.21
CA ARG A 264 26.00 19.16 -10.05
C ARG A 264 24.48 19.18 -9.98
N GLU A 265 23.95 20.01 -9.08
CA GLU A 265 22.54 20.35 -8.82
C GLU A 265 21.50 19.65 -9.70
N LEU A 266 20.79 18.68 -9.13
CA LEU A 266 19.59 18.11 -9.70
C LEU A 266 18.48 19.16 -9.68
N ARG A 267 18.22 19.81 -10.82
CA ARG A 267 16.95 20.53 -11.02
C ARG A 267 15.93 19.57 -11.58
N TRP A 268 14.88 19.35 -10.80
CA TRP A 268 13.70 18.60 -11.21
C TRP A 268 12.93 19.41 -12.25
N PHE A 269 12.71 18.81 -13.43
CA PHE A 269 11.71 19.29 -14.38
C PHE A 269 10.65 18.19 -14.53
N GLU A 270 9.39 18.56 -14.30
CA GLU A 270 8.24 17.68 -14.52
C GLU A 270 7.99 17.55 -16.02
N LEU A 271 8.39 16.42 -16.62
CA LEU A 271 7.81 15.91 -17.86
C LEU A 271 7.69 14.38 -17.80
N PRO A 272 6.63 13.80 -18.38
CA PRO A 272 6.37 12.37 -18.27
C PRO A 272 7.23 11.57 -19.26
N ALA A 273 7.91 10.56 -18.72
CA ALA A 273 8.45 9.40 -19.40
C ALA A 273 9.50 9.66 -20.51
N PHE A 274 10.76 9.96 -20.13
CA PHE A 274 12.01 9.46 -20.75
C PHE A 274 13.19 10.00 -19.90
N PHE A 275 14.01 9.12 -19.32
CA PHE A 275 15.23 9.54 -18.61
C PHE A 275 16.37 9.76 -19.60
N PHE A 276 16.78 11.01 -19.81
CA PHE A 276 18.05 11.33 -20.48
C PHE A 276 19.05 11.86 -19.44
N TYR A 277 20.18 11.17 -19.26
CA TYR A 277 21.32 11.72 -18.53
C TYR A 277 22.02 12.75 -19.42
N ARG A 278 21.97 14.02 -19.05
CA ARG A 278 22.70 15.09 -19.74
C ARG A 278 23.82 15.61 -18.84
N GLY A 279 25.06 15.41 -19.29
CA GLY A 279 26.25 16.10 -18.78
C GLY A 279 26.90 15.45 -17.57
N VAL A 280 27.92 14.61 -17.80
CA VAL A 280 28.93 14.27 -16.80
C VAL A 280 30.26 14.81 -17.34
N GLU A 281 30.84 15.79 -16.66
CA GLU A 281 32.14 16.39 -17.01
C GLU A 281 33.22 15.81 -16.09
N CYS A 282 34.41 15.54 -16.62
CA CYS A 282 35.55 15.08 -15.84
C CYS A 282 36.33 16.30 -15.35
N GLU A 283 36.48 16.49 -14.03
CA GLU A 283 37.19 17.64 -13.45
C GLU A 283 38.66 17.78 -13.89
N LYS A 284 39.29 16.70 -14.36
CA LYS A 284 40.71 16.70 -14.72
C LYS A 284 41.00 16.95 -16.20
N CYS A 285 40.04 16.71 -17.07
CA CYS A 285 40.17 16.95 -18.49
C CYS A 285 38.83 17.48 -19.00
N ASP A 286 38.81 18.72 -19.45
CA ASP A 286 37.64 19.47 -19.95
C ASP A 286 37.01 18.86 -21.25
N GLU A 287 37.22 17.57 -21.49
CA GLU A 287 36.70 16.84 -22.64
C GLU A 287 35.26 16.39 -22.42
N ARG A 288 34.36 16.97 -23.20
CA ARG A 288 32.96 16.54 -23.34
C ARG A 288 32.85 15.44 -24.39
N SER A 289 33.17 14.19 -24.04
CA SER A 289 32.84 13.07 -24.92
C SER A 289 32.47 11.80 -24.13
N ILE A 290 31.25 11.32 -24.36
CA ILE A 290 30.75 10.03 -23.88
C ILE A 290 30.62 9.13 -25.11
N HIS A 291 31.39 8.03 -25.17
CA HIS A 291 31.16 6.98 -26.17
C HIS A 291 30.39 5.81 -25.52
N PRO A 292 29.31 5.31 -26.15
CA PRO A 292 28.69 4.07 -25.68
C PRO A 292 29.66 2.91 -25.89
N ALA A 293 29.83 2.08 -24.85
CA ALA A 293 30.62 0.86 -24.93
C ALA A 293 30.05 -0.04 -26.05
N SER A 294 30.82 -0.22 -27.12
CA SER A 294 30.46 -1.10 -28.22
C SER A 294 31.39 -2.32 -28.25
N LYS A 295 30.76 -3.46 -28.60
CA LYS A 295 31.32 -4.75 -29.05
C LYS A 295 31.78 -5.74 -27.97
N ILE A 296 30.87 -6.66 -27.64
CA ILE A 296 31.20 -8.03 -27.23
C ILE A 296 31.77 -8.75 -28.47
N LYS A 297 32.98 -9.30 -28.37
CA LYS A 297 33.57 -10.19 -29.40
C LYS A 297 33.01 -11.61 -29.25
N PRO A 298 32.75 -12.34 -30.34
CA PRO A 298 32.52 -13.78 -30.26
C PRO A 298 33.87 -14.48 -29.97
N LEU A 299 33.82 -15.49 -29.12
CA LEU A 299 34.86 -16.51 -28.99
C LEU A 299 34.60 -17.56 -30.07
N ASP A 300 35.60 -17.79 -30.92
CA ASP A 300 35.76 -18.96 -31.78
C ASP A 300 37.18 -19.51 -31.55
N PRO A 301 37.47 -20.78 -31.92
CA PRO A 301 36.55 -21.88 -32.24
C PRO A 301 36.53 -22.99 -31.17
#